data_AF-A0A7V4UXA4-F1
#
_entry.id   AF-A0A7V4UXA4-F1
#
_cell.length_a   1.000
_cell.length_b   1.000
_cell.length_c   1.000
_cell.angle_alpha   90.00
_cell.angle_beta   90.00
_cell.angle_gamma   90.00
#
_symmetry.space_group_name_H-M   'P 1'
#
loop_
_entity.id
_entity.type
_entity.pdbx_description
1 polymer ?
#
loop_
_entity_poly.entity_id
_entity_poly.type
_entity_poly.pdbx_seq_one_letter_code
_entity_poly.pdbx_strand_id
1 'polypeptide(L)'
;IHWRLSAKHELFKVKEMTATADQPVVLELDLIPGANLEERISSCTYLVNRLVKAGRPVGLKLGERTTAPASTRLHRLKLLRELAIYGKDQIAP
;
A
#
# COMPACT_ATOMS: atom_id res chain seq x y z
N ILE A 1 -5.91 22.27 -15.59
CA ILE A 1 -5.59 21.80 -14.22
C ILE A 1 -6.88 21.27 -13.59
N HIS A 2 -7.19 19.99 -13.80
CA HIS A 2 -8.40 19.34 -13.27
C HIS A 2 -8.01 18.57 -12.00
N TRP A 3 -8.01 19.27 -10.86
CA TRP A 3 -7.71 18.69 -9.54
C TRP A 3 -8.95 18.52 -8.65
N ARG A 4 -10.16 18.73 -9.20
CA ARG A 4 -11.38 18.91 -8.39
C ARG A 4 -12.37 17.73 -8.40
N LEU A 5 -11.95 16.48 -8.65
CA LEU A 5 -12.96 15.39 -8.78
C LEU A 5 -12.68 14.03 -8.13
N SER A 6 -11.71 13.86 -7.23
CA SER A 6 -11.51 12.54 -6.59
C SER A 6 -11.43 12.52 -5.06
N ALA A 7 -11.67 13.65 -4.37
CA ALA A 7 -11.68 13.68 -2.90
C ALA A 7 -13.06 13.33 -2.30
N LYS A 8 -13.69 12.25 -2.79
CA LYS A 8 -14.91 11.67 -2.20
C LYS A 8 -14.66 10.25 -1.71
N HIS A 9 -13.55 10.04 -1.02
CA HIS A 9 -13.46 8.96 -0.04
C HIS A 9 -12.77 9.54 1.19
N GLU A 10 -13.61 9.94 2.14
CA GLU A 10 -13.22 10.22 3.50
C GLU A 10 -12.51 9.00 4.10
N LEU A 11 -11.50 9.28 4.93
CA LEU A 11 -10.59 8.36 5.61
C LEU A 11 -9.36 7.94 4.81
N PHE A 12 -8.59 8.93 4.34
CA PHE A 12 -7.13 8.78 4.28
C PHE A 12 -6.58 8.68 5.71
N LYS A 13 -6.78 7.53 6.36
CA LYS A 13 -6.17 7.23 7.65
C LYS A 13 -4.90 6.43 7.42
N VAL A 14 -3.98 6.99 6.64
CA VAL A 14 -2.58 6.61 6.78
C VAL A 14 -2.17 7.16 8.14
N LYS A 15 -2.20 6.30 9.16
CA LYS A 15 -1.83 6.61 10.53
C LYS A 15 -0.30 6.85 10.56
N GLU A 16 0.13 7.96 9.99
CA GLU A 16 1.51 8.43 10.11
C GLU A 16 1.71 9.18 11.42
N MET A 17 2.95 9.14 11.89
CA MET A 17 3.54 9.90 12.99
C MET A 17 3.34 9.32 14.41
N THR A 18 4.26 8.42 14.79
CA THR A 18 5.17 8.71 15.91
C THR A 18 6.43 7.85 15.78
N ALA A 19 7.59 8.45 16.06
CA ALA A 19 8.83 7.74 16.29
C ALA A 19 8.75 7.08 17.67
N THR A 20 8.10 5.92 17.74
CA THR A 20 8.13 5.05 18.92
C THR A 20 7.96 3.62 18.39
N ALA A 21 8.84 2.75 18.85
CA ALA A 21 9.09 1.37 18.41
C ALA A 21 7.91 0.63 17.73
N ASP A 22 8.23 -0.02 16.62
CA ASP A 22 7.68 -1.30 16.16
C ASP A 22 6.17 -1.42 15.87
N GLN A 23 5.44 -0.31 15.70
CA GLN A 23 4.02 -0.41 15.34
C GLN A 23 3.84 -0.95 13.91
N PRO A 24 3.08 -2.06 13.72
CA PRO A 24 2.82 -2.61 12.41
C PRO A 24 1.94 -1.67 11.59
N VAL A 25 2.27 -1.50 10.30
CA VAL A 25 1.55 -0.64 9.35
C VAL A 25 0.81 -1.49 8.35
N VAL A 26 -0.49 -1.28 8.16
CA VAL A 26 -1.26 -1.90 7.07
C VAL A 26 -1.49 -0.86 5.99
N LEU A 27 -1.04 -1.15 4.76
CA LEU A 27 -1.27 -0.30 3.59
C LEU A 27 -2.53 -0.78 2.86
N GLU A 28 -3.47 0.11 2.56
CA GLU A 28 -4.66 -0.20 1.77
C GLU A 28 -4.55 0.47 0.41
N LEU A 29 -4.45 -0.32 -0.68
CA LEU A 29 -4.19 0.22 -2.02
C LEU A 29 -5.29 1.17 -2.50
N ASP A 30 -6.54 0.91 -2.14
CA ASP A 30 -7.70 1.74 -2.54
C ASP A 30 -7.69 3.12 -1.89
N LEU A 31 -6.98 3.25 -0.76
CA LEU A 31 -6.79 4.52 -0.06
C LEU A 31 -5.53 5.25 -0.51
N ILE A 32 -4.61 4.62 -1.25
CA ILE A 32 -3.41 5.28 -1.76
C ILE A 32 -3.79 6.31 -2.84
N PRO A 33 -3.23 7.53 -2.80
CA PRO A 33 -3.54 8.54 -3.79
C PRO A 33 -2.85 8.19 -5.12
N GLY A 34 -3.56 8.38 -6.22
CA GLY A 34 -3.06 8.14 -7.58
C GLY A 34 -4.18 8.30 -8.60
N ALA A 35 -3.85 8.82 -9.78
CA ALA A 35 -4.80 9.09 -10.86
C ALA A 35 -5.30 7.79 -11.52
N ASN A 36 -4.48 6.74 -11.50
CA ASN A 36 -4.79 5.43 -12.04
C ASN A 36 -4.25 4.33 -11.12
N LEU A 37 -4.60 3.09 -11.43
CA LEU A 37 -4.17 1.92 -10.64
C LEU A 37 -2.65 1.78 -10.58
N GLU A 38 -1.95 1.97 -11.70
CA GLU A 38 -0.49 1.86 -11.77
C GLU A 38 0.22 2.87 -10.86
N GLU A 39 -0.24 4.10 -10.81
CA GLU A 39 0.29 5.12 -9.89
C GLU A 39 0.08 4.74 -8.43
N ARG A 40 -1.06 4.15 -8.09
CA ARG A 40 -1.33 3.66 -6.73
C ARG A 40 -0.43 2.47 -6.39
N ILE A 41 -0.23 1.54 -7.32
CA ILE A 41 0.66 0.39 -7.16
C ILE A 41 2.11 0.84 -6.99
N SER A 42 2.56 1.81 -7.79
CA SER A 42 3.89 2.40 -7.69
C SER A 42 4.10 3.06 -6.32
N SER A 43 3.14 3.88 -5.89
CA SER A 43 3.17 4.55 -4.58
C SER A 43 3.16 3.55 -3.42
N CYS A 44 2.31 2.52 -3.49
CA CYS A 44 2.24 1.46 -2.48
C CYS A 44 3.53 0.64 -2.42
N THR A 45 4.12 0.32 -3.58
CA THR A 45 5.42 -0.35 -3.70
C THR A 45 6.53 0.47 -3.04
N TYR A 46 6.55 1.77 -3.29
CA TYR A 46 7.50 2.68 -2.63
C TYR A 46 7.33 2.65 -1.10
N LEU A 47 6.10 2.74 -0.59
CA LEU A 47 5.81 2.70 0.85
C LEU A 47 6.23 1.39 1.50
N VAL A 48 5.95 0.24 0.89
CA VAL A 48 6.40 -1.08 1.37
C VAL A 48 7.92 -1.09 1.50
N ASN A 49 8.64 -0.65 0.46
CA ASN A 49 10.10 -0.62 0.49
C ASN A 49 10.65 0.30 1.59
N ARG A 50 10.06 1.50 1.74
CA ARG A 50 10.47 2.49 2.73
C ARG A 50 10.25 1.98 4.16
N LEU A 51 9.09 1.41 4.44
CA LEU A 51 8.72 0.92 5.77
C LEU A 51 9.52 -0.33 6.17
N VAL A 52 9.71 -1.28 5.24
CA VAL A 52 10.56 -2.45 5.49
C VAL A 52 12.02 -2.03 5.71
N LYS A 53 12.53 -1.07 4.94
CA LYS A 53 13.88 -0.50 5.16
C LYS A 53 14.00 0.18 6.52
N ALA A 54 12.91 0.77 7.02
CA ALA A 54 12.83 1.34 8.36
C ALA A 54 12.60 0.29 9.48
N GLY A 55 12.64 -1.01 9.16
CA GLY A 55 12.46 -2.10 10.12
C GLY A 55 11.03 -2.28 10.62
N ARG A 56 10.04 -1.63 9.98
CA ARG A 56 8.64 -1.69 10.43
C ARG A 56 7.92 -2.91 9.82
N PRO A 57 7.12 -3.65 10.59
CA PRO A 57 6.24 -4.68 10.02
C PRO A 57 5.21 -4.04 9.08
N VAL A 58 5.08 -4.58 7.88
CA VAL A 58 4.16 -4.04 6.86
C VAL A 58 3.13 -5.09 6.46
N GLY A 59 1.86 -4.74 6.51
CA GLY A 59 0.74 -5.49 5.96
C GLY A 59 0.19 -4.78 4.72
N LEU A 60 -0.64 -5.48 3.96
CA LEU A 60 -1.18 -4.98 2.70
C LEU A 60 -2.63 -5.45 2.52
N LYS A 61 -3.50 -4.55 2.09
CA LYS A 61 -4.88 -4.82 1.72
C LYS A 61 -5.14 -4.40 0.28
N LEU A 62 -5.68 -5.33 -0.49
CA LEU A 62 -6.00 -5.24 -1.91
C LEU A 62 -7.47 -5.66 -2.08
N GLY A 63 -8.40 -4.69 -2.07
CA GLY A 63 -9.84 -4.98 -1.96
C GLY A 63 -10.15 -5.87 -0.74
N GLU A 64 -10.73 -7.04 -1.00
CA GLU A 64 -11.07 -8.04 0.02
C GLU A 64 -9.86 -8.85 0.54
N ARG A 65 -8.73 -8.82 -0.16
CA ARG A 65 -7.54 -9.60 0.22
C ARG A 65 -6.72 -8.81 1.23
N THR A 66 -6.49 -9.40 2.41
CA THR A 66 -5.65 -8.79 3.45
C THR A 66 -4.48 -9.69 3.80
N THR A 67 -3.28 -9.12 3.78
CA THR A 67 -2.03 -9.73 4.24
C THR A 67 -1.60 -9.08 5.54
N ALA A 68 -1.48 -9.89 6.60
CA ALA A 68 -1.09 -9.43 7.92
C ALA A 68 0.33 -8.81 7.94
N PRO A 69 0.60 -7.83 8.82
CA PRO A 69 1.93 -7.24 8.95
C PRO A 69 3.01 -8.23 9.36
N ALA A 70 4.14 -8.20 8.65
CA ALA A 70 5.36 -8.89 9.07
C ALA A 70 6.61 -8.16 8.55
N SER A 71 7.79 -8.51 9.08
CA SER A 71 9.04 -7.77 8.85
C SER A 71 10.09 -8.57 8.07
N THR A 72 9.80 -9.77 7.60
CA THR A 72 10.81 -10.62 6.95
C THR A 72 11.06 -10.20 5.49
N ARG A 73 12.26 -10.50 4.99
CA ARG A 73 12.60 -10.28 3.57
C ARG A 73 11.66 -11.04 2.64
N LEU A 74 11.30 -12.28 2.99
CA LEU A 74 10.34 -13.08 2.24
C LEU A 74 8.96 -12.43 2.23
N HIS A 75 8.53 -11.85 3.35
CA HIS A 75 7.28 -11.11 3.44
C HIS A 75 7.26 -9.90 2.51
N ARG A 76 8.34 -9.10 2.49
CA ARG A 76 8.47 -7.99 1.53
C ARG A 76 8.27 -8.47 0.09
N LEU A 77 8.94 -9.54 -0.31
CA LEU A 77 8.80 -10.07 -1.67
C LEU A 77 7.38 -10.57 -1.96
N LYS A 78 6.72 -11.17 -0.97
CA LYS A 78 5.30 -11.55 -1.08
C LYS A 78 4.41 -10.34 -1.32
N LEU A 79 4.56 -9.26 -0.54
CA LEU A 79 3.77 -8.03 -0.73
C LEU A 79 3.95 -7.43 -2.13
N LEU A 80 5.20 -7.36 -2.61
CA LEU A 80 5.50 -6.84 -3.94
C LEU A 80 4.93 -7.73 -5.06
N ARG A 81 4.93 -9.05 -4.86
CA ARG A 81 4.30 -10.00 -5.79
C ARG A 81 2.79 -9.80 -5.85
N GLU A 82 2.12 -9.68 -4.71
CA GLU A 82 0.67 -9.44 -4.65
C GLU A 82 0.29 -8.14 -5.37
N LEU A 83 1.06 -7.06 -5.17
CA LEU A 83 0.87 -5.79 -5.89
C LEU A 83 1.01 -5.96 -7.41
N ALA A 84 2.02 -6.69 -7.88
CA ALA A 84 2.24 -6.93 -9.29
C ALA A 84 1.15 -7.81 -9.93
N ILE A 85 0.64 -8.81 -9.20
CA ILE A 85 -0.46 -9.65 -9.67
C ILE A 85 -1.76 -8.85 -9.74
N TYR A 86 -2.05 -8.04 -8.72
CA TYR A 86 -3.25 -7.21 -8.68
C TYR A 86 -3.31 -6.20 -9.83
N GLY A 87 -2.17 -5.56 -10.17
CA GLY A 87 -2.09 -4.71 -11.35
C GLY A 87 -2.45 -5.46 -12.63
N LYS A 88 -1.91 -6.66 -12.82
CA LYS A 88 -2.21 -7.48 -14.01
C LYS A 88 -3.66 -7.95 -14.08
N ASP A 89 -4.24 -8.36 -12.96
CA ASP A 89 -5.62 -8.85 -12.86
C ASP A 89 -6.63 -7.76 -13.25
N GLN A 90 -6.40 -6.53 -12.79
CA GLN A 90 -7.27 -5.39 -13.06
C GLN A 90 -7.03 -4.73 -14.44
N ILE A 91 -5.97 -5.12 -15.15
CA ILE A 91 -5.66 -4.69 -16.52
C ILE A 91 -6.18 -5.72 -17.54
N ALA A 92 -6.58 -6.92 -17.10
CA ALA A 92 -7.20 -7.91 -17.97
C ALA A 92 -8.60 -7.42 -18.41
N PRO A 93 -8.91 -7.47 -19.72
CA PRO A 93 -10.16 -6.94 -20.29
C PRO A 93 -11.40 -7.76 -19.96
#